data_AF-A0A839S748-F1
#
_entry.id   AF-A0A839S748-F1
#
_cell.length_a   1.000
_cell.length_b   1.000
_cell.length_c   1.000
_cell.angle_alpha   90.00
_cell.angle_beta   90.00
_cell.angle_gamma   90.00
#
_symmetry.space_group_name_H-M   'P 1'
#
loop_
_entity.id
_entity.type
_entity.pdbx_description
1 polymer ?
#
loop_
_entity_poly.entity_id
_entity_poly.type
_entity_poly.pdbx_seq_one_letter_code
_entity_poly.pdbx_strand_id
1 'polypeptide(L)'
;MAGVPQISEFGKILIFLITGIIMVGFTFFITRLIAPNKPNAEKLTSYECGEEPTGNAWLPFNTRFYVIALVFLLFDVEMVFIFPWAIVFGSHAMNEMDPRWSVLSLIEMFVFLGILILGLAYVWAKGDLNWIKPDPIRPVSGTNIPTSLYDKLNEEQSAYQVKAFTVDLSSTQQEQAAATATATAAPPPIRKPMFKPTFKKPGNE
;
A
#
# COMPACT_ATOMS: atom_id res chain seq x y z
N MET A 1 6.29 56.37 -5.32
CA MET A 1 5.05 55.63 -5.61
C MET A 1 4.68 54.86 -4.36
N ALA A 2 3.58 55.25 -3.72
CA ALA A 2 3.15 54.75 -2.42
C ALA A 2 2.89 53.23 -2.48
N GLY A 3 3.28 52.53 -1.41
CA GLY A 3 3.29 51.09 -1.30
C GLY A 3 1.93 50.45 -1.54
N VAL A 4 1.88 49.53 -2.51
CA VAL A 4 0.85 48.51 -2.55
C VAL A 4 1.10 47.60 -1.35
N PRO A 5 0.14 47.42 -0.42
CA PRO A 5 0.30 46.44 0.65
C PRO A 5 0.40 45.05 0.02
N GLN A 6 1.62 44.51 -0.02
CA GLN A 6 1.85 43.14 -0.47
C GLN A 6 1.55 42.19 0.68
N ILE A 7 0.79 41.13 0.37
CA ILE A 7 0.55 40.04 1.31
C ILE A 7 1.91 39.39 1.61
N SER A 8 2.24 39.27 2.91
CA SER A 8 3.43 38.56 3.38
C SER A 8 3.48 37.15 2.80
N GLU A 9 4.67 36.58 2.59
CA GLU A 9 4.82 35.19 2.13
C GLU A 9 4.03 34.20 3.03
N PHE A 10 4.01 34.43 4.35
CA PHE A 10 3.19 33.66 5.27
C PHE A 10 1.68 33.80 5.02
N GLY A 11 1.24 34.98 4.58
CA GLY A 11 -0.14 35.22 4.18
C GLY A 11 -0.51 34.45 2.91
N LYS A 12 0.41 34.34 1.93
CA LYS A 12 0.20 33.52 0.74
C LYS A 12 0.07 32.03 1.09
N ILE A 13 0.94 31.54 1.98
CA ILE A 13 0.88 30.16 2.50
C ILE A 13 -0.44 29.90 3.21
N LEU A 14 -0.90 30.84 4.05
CA LEU A 14 -2.17 30.72 4.76
C LEU A 14 -3.37 30.68 3.79
N ILE A 15 -3.37 31.54 2.76
CA ILE A 15 -4.42 31.52 1.73
C ILE A 15 -4.44 30.18 1.00
N PHE A 16 -3.26 29.63 0.66
CA PHE A 16 -3.16 28.32 0.01
C PHE A 16 -3.72 27.21 0.91
N LEU A 17 -3.37 27.20 2.20
CA LEU A 17 -3.90 26.25 3.18
C LEU A 17 -5.42 26.33 3.30
N ILE A 18 -5.96 27.54 3.46
CA ILE A 18 -7.41 27.78 3.57
C ILE A 18 -8.12 27.33 2.30
N THR A 19 -7.57 27.67 1.13
CA THR A 19 -8.13 27.28 -0.17
C THR A 19 -8.16 25.75 -0.31
N GLY A 20 -7.09 25.06 0.12
CA GLY A 20 -7.03 23.60 0.14
C GLY A 20 -8.09 22.98 1.04
N ILE A 21 -8.26 23.49 2.26
CA ILE A 21 -9.31 23.04 3.20
C ILE A 21 -10.70 23.27 2.61
N ILE A 22 -10.95 24.45 2.03
CA ILE A 22 -12.24 24.78 1.40
C ILE A 22 -12.51 23.84 0.23
N MET A 23 -11.52 23.56 -0.63
CA MET A 23 -11.68 22.65 -1.76
C MET A 23 -12.04 21.23 -1.30
N VAL A 24 -11.32 20.68 -0.33
CA VAL A 24 -11.62 19.35 0.22
C VAL A 24 -12.98 19.33 0.93
N GLY A 25 -13.30 20.36 1.71
CA GLY A 25 -14.62 20.50 2.34
C GLY A 25 -15.74 20.59 1.31
N PHE A 26 -15.52 21.34 0.23
CA PHE A 26 -16.48 21.50 -0.86
C PHE A 26 -16.71 20.19 -1.61
N THR A 27 -15.67 19.41 -1.91
CA THR A 27 -15.84 18.10 -2.56
C THR A 27 -16.60 17.11 -1.68
N PHE A 28 -16.33 17.08 -0.37
CA PHE A 28 -17.14 16.29 0.57
C PHE A 28 -18.59 16.78 0.65
N PHE A 29 -18.83 18.10 0.66
CA PHE A 29 -20.17 18.67 0.68
C PHE A 29 -20.97 18.31 -0.58
N ILE A 30 -20.38 18.47 -1.76
CA ILE A 30 -21.00 18.09 -3.04
C ILE A 30 -21.27 16.58 -3.08
N THR A 31 -20.32 15.77 -2.63
CA THR A 31 -20.51 14.31 -2.54
C THR A 31 -21.68 13.97 -1.63
N ARG A 32 -21.81 14.62 -0.47
CA ARG A 32 -22.92 14.40 0.45
C ARG A 32 -24.27 14.82 -0.14
N LEU A 33 -24.30 15.86 -0.99
CA LEU A 33 -25.51 16.37 -1.63
C LEU A 33 -25.98 15.49 -2.81
N ILE A 34 -25.05 15.02 -3.64
CA ILE A 34 -25.36 14.25 -4.86
C ILE A 34 -25.47 12.73 -4.57
N ALA A 35 -24.70 12.21 -3.61
CA ALA A 35 -24.64 10.76 -3.37
C ALA A 35 -25.99 10.20 -2.88
N PRO A 36 -26.44 9.05 -3.41
CA PRO A 36 -27.63 8.36 -2.91
C PRO A 36 -27.49 7.98 -1.43
N ASN A 37 -28.26 8.62 -0.57
CA ASN A 37 -28.23 8.37 0.88
C ASN A 37 -29.22 7.25 1.28
N LYS A 38 -28.79 5.99 1.15
CA LYS A 38 -29.57 4.80 1.52
C LYS A 38 -28.81 3.96 2.57
N PRO A 39 -28.79 4.39 3.85
CA PRO A 39 -28.20 3.60 4.92
C PRO A 39 -29.00 2.31 5.11
N ASN A 40 -28.30 1.20 5.29
CA ASN A 40 -28.88 -0.10 5.63
C ASN A 40 -28.08 -0.66 6.80
N ALA A 41 -28.68 -1.47 7.66
CA ALA A 41 -27.99 -2.12 8.78
C ALA A 41 -26.72 -2.85 8.28
N GLU A 42 -26.84 -3.66 7.23
CA GLU A 42 -25.73 -4.39 6.59
C GLU A 42 -24.65 -3.50 5.96
N LYS A 43 -24.94 -2.23 5.63
CA LYS A 43 -23.92 -1.31 5.09
C LYS A 43 -23.13 -0.60 6.19
N LEU A 44 -23.68 -0.60 7.41
CA LEU A 44 -23.11 0.05 8.58
C LEU A 44 -22.41 -0.95 9.50
N THR A 45 -22.49 -2.24 9.21
CA THR A 45 -21.73 -3.30 9.90
C THR A 45 -20.28 -3.32 9.42
N SER A 46 -19.40 -3.82 10.28
CA SER A 46 -17.98 -4.02 9.95
C SER A 46 -17.83 -5.06 8.84
N TYR A 47 -16.87 -4.84 7.95
CA TYR A 47 -16.55 -5.81 6.90
C TYR A 47 -15.78 -7.01 7.47
N GLU A 48 -16.39 -8.20 7.43
CA GLU A 48 -15.81 -9.49 7.86
C GLU A 48 -16.02 -10.57 6.79
N CYS A 49 -15.88 -10.22 5.50
CA CYS A 49 -16.08 -11.14 4.36
C CYS A 49 -17.47 -11.83 4.32
N GLY A 50 -18.48 -11.26 4.98
CA GLY A 50 -19.86 -11.79 5.03
C GLY A 50 -20.19 -12.58 6.30
N GLU A 51 -19.23 -12.74 7.22
CA GLU A 51 -19.45 -13.35 8.54
C GLU A 51 -19.79 -12.30 9.59
N GLU A 52 -20.45 -12.72 10.67
CA GLU A 52 -20.67 -11.84 11.82
C GLU A 52 -19.33 -11.63 12.57
N PRO A 53 -18.97 -10.39 12.94
CA PRO A 53 -17.76 -10.13 13.71
C PRO A 53 -17.86 -10.85 15.05
N THR A 54 -16.94 -11.78 15.29
CA THR A 54 -16.86 -12.56 16.53
C THR A 54 -15.60 -12.24 17.29
N GLY A 55 -15.69 -12.30 18.62
CA GLY A 55 -14.56 -12.09 19.51
C GLY A 55 -14.31 -10.63 19.90
N ASN A 56 -13.19 -10.40 20.57
CA ASN A 56 -12.81 -9.09 21.09
C ASN A 56 -11.88 -8.38 20.08
N ALA A 57 -12.21 -7.15 19.69
CA ALA A 57 -11.37 -6.35 18.78
C ALA A 57 -10.10 -5.77 19.44
N TRP A 58 -9.91 -6.00 20.74
CA TRP A 58 -8.74 -5.56 21.48
C TRP A 58 -7.60 -6.57 21.33
N LEU A 59 -6.76 -6.36 20.31
CA LEU A 59 -5.52 -7.09 20.12
C LEU A 59 -4.32 -6.26 20.63
N PRO A 60 -3.36 -6.85 21.35
CA PRO A 60 -2.14 -6.15 21.71
C PRO A 60 -1.40 -5.72 20.44
N PHE A 61 -1.18 -4.42 20.30
CA PHE A 61 -0.34 -3.89 19.22
C PHE A 61 1.11 -4.29 19.44
N ASN A 62 1.82 -4.53 18.33
CA ASN A 62 3.22 -4.86 18.35
C ASN A 62 4.05 -3.67 18.89
N THR A 63 4.90 -3.89 19.89
CA THR A 63 5.77 -2.86 20.48
C THR A 63 6.76 -2.26 19.47
N ARG A 64 7.03 -2.92 18.35
CA ARG A 64 7.91 -2.42 17.29
C ARG A 64 7.45 -1.10 16.68
N PHE A 65 6.14 -0.83 16.62
CA PHE A 65 5.62 0.47 16.17
C PHE A 65 6.10 1.62 17.06
N TYR A 66 6.14 1.37 18.38
CA TYR A 66 6.66 2.34 19.35
C TYR A 66 8.16 2.58 19.17
N VAL A 67 8.95 1.52 18.98
CA VAL A 67 10.40 1.65 18.78
C VAL A 67 10.72 2.45 17.51
N ILE A 68 10.03 2.16 16.41
CA ILE A 68 10.20 2.91 15.15
C ILE A 68 9.82 4.39 15.34
N ALA A 69 8.69 4.68 16.01
CA ALA A 69 8.27 6.04 16.28
C ALA A 69 9.26 6.80 17.16
N LEU A 70 9.84 6.14 18.17
CA LEU A 70 10.84 6.72 19.06
C LEU A 70 12.15 7.03 18.33
N VAL A 71 12.64 6.12 17.48
CA VAL A 71 13.82 6.35 16.64
C VAL A 71 13.57 7.50 15.65
N PHE A 72 12.39 7.55 15.03
CA PHE A 72 12.01 8.64 14.13
C PHE A 72 12.00 10.00 14.86
N LEU A 73 11.37 10.08 16.04
CA LEU A 73 11.33 11.31 16.83
C LEU A 73 12.73 11.78 17.22
N LEU A 74 13.61 10.85 17.60
CA LEU A 74 15.00 11.16 17.94
C LEU A 74 15.72 11.78 16.74
N PHE A 75 15.61 11.18 15.56
CA PHE A 75 16.19 11.71 14.32
C PHE A 75 15.59 13.06 13.88
N ASP A 76 14.29 13.27 14.10
CA ASP A 76 13.61 14.54 13.82
C ASP A 76 14.16 15.68 14.69
N VAL A 77 14.39 15.41 15.98
CA VAL A 77 15.04 16.36 16.90
C VAL A 77 16.49 16.64 16.47
N GLU A 78 17.22 15.63 15.97
CA GLU A 78 18.59 15.81 15.48
C GLU A 78 18.66 16.72 14.24
N MET A 79 17.68 16.63 13.36
CA MET A 79 17.58 17.50 12.17
C MET A 79 17.46 18.98 12.55
N VAL A 80 16.81 19.31 13.66
CA VAL A 80 16.74 20.68 14.19
C VAL A 80 18.14 21.27 14.45
N PHE A 81 19.14 20.44 14.76
CA PHE A 81 20.53 20.90 14.93
C PHE A 81 21.29 20.99 13.60
N ILE A 82 21.00 20.11 12.64
CA ILE A 82 21.67 20.09 11.33
C ILE A 82 21.25 21.30 10.48
N PHE A 83 19.98 21.70 10.51
CA PHE A 83 19.48 22.78 9.65
C PHE A 83 20.17 24.14 9.88
N PRO A 84 20.26 24.68 11.11
CA PRO A 84 20.93 25.97 11.34
C PRO A 84 22.41 25.92 10.92
N TRP A 85 23.09 24.80 11.20
CA TRP A 85 24.47 24.60 10.75
C TRP A 85 24.57 24.63 9.23
N ALA A 86 23.71 23.90 8.52
CA ALA A 86 23.75 23.80 7.06
C ALA A 86 23.49 25.14 6.37
N ILE A 87 22.66 26.00 6.97
CA ILE A 87 22.35 27.34 6.42
C ILE A 87 23.54 28.31 6.60
N VAL A 88 24.25 28.20 7.72
CA VAL A 88 25.33 29.15 8.07
C VAL A 88 26.70 28.67 7.55
N PHE A 89 26.86 27.36 7.31
CA PHE A 89 28.08 26.74 6.82
C PHE A 89 28.55 27.41 5.52
N GLY A 90 29.79 27.91 5.51
CA GLY A 90 30.38 28.63 4.38
C GLY A 90 30.00 30.12 4.28
N SER A 91 29.28 30.70 5.24
CA SER A 91 29.02 32.14 5.25
C SER A 91 30.33 32.95 5.39
N HIS A 92 30.52 33.93 4.50
CA HIS A 92 31.71 34.80 4.50
C HIS A 92 31.88 35.54 5.83
N ALA A 93 30.78 35.99 6.43
CA ALA A 93 30.80 36.68 7.72
C ALA A 93 31.41 35.83 8.85
N MET A 94 31.14 34.53 8.89
CA MET A 94 31.71 33.64 9.92
C MET A 94 33.18 33.32 9.65
N ASN A 95 33.55 33.15 8.37
CA ASN A 95 34.93 32.90 7.96
C ASN A 95 35.85 34.11 8.16
N GLU A 96 35.31 35.33 8.10
CA GLU A 96 36.05 36.57 8.41
C GLU A 96 36.32 36.73 9.91
N MET A 97 35.43 36.24 10.78
CA MET A 97 35.62 36.30 12.24
C MET A 97 36.70 35.31 12.72
N ASP A 98 36.68 34.08 12.21
CA ASP A 98 37.72 33.07 12.45
C ASP A 98 37.91 32.18 11.21
N PRO A 99 39.08 32.23 10.53
CA PRO A 99 39.38 31.38 9.38
C PRO A 99 39.30 29.87 9.66
N ARG A 100 39.39 29.47 10.94
CA ARG A 100 39.35 28.06 11.37
C ARG A 100 37.91 27.56 11.54
N TRP A 101 36.93 28.45 11.61
CA TRP A 101 35.54 28.12 11.90
C TRP A 101 34.98 27.07 10.95
N SER A 102 35.19 27.23 9.64
CA SER A 102 34.68 26.29 8.63
C SER A 102 35.19 24.86 8.85
N VAL A 103 36.49 24.70 9.13
CA VAL A 103 37.10 23.38 9.33
C VAL A 103 36.65 22.75 10.65
N LEU A 104 36.61 23.53 11.74
CA LEU A 104 36.17 23.03 13.05
C LEU A 104 34.69 22.63 13.02
N SER A 105 33.83 23.50 12.50
CA SER A 105 32.40 23.27 12.35
C SER A 105 32.10 22.05 11.46
N LEU A 106 32.91 21.82 10.41
CA LEU A 106 32.80 20.63 9.58
C LEU A 106 33.16 19.36 10.36
N ILE A 107 34.26 19.37 11.12
CA ILE A 107 34.68 18.22 11.94
C ILE A 107 33.63 17.92 13.02
N GLU A 108 33.14 18.93 13.72
CA GLU A 108 32.09 18.79 14.74
C GLU A 108 30.83 18.18 14.13
N MET A 109 30.41 18.61 12.94
CA MET A 109 29.26 18.03 12.26
C MET A 109 29.49 16.59 11.83
N PHE A 110 30.68 16.23 11.34
CA PHE A 110 31.01 14.84 11.03
C PHE A 110 31.02 13.95 12.28
N VAL A 111 31.51 14.46 13.41
CA VAL A 111 31.45 13.74 14.69
C VAL A 111 29.99 13.58 15.13
N PHE A 112 29.19 14.63 15.04
CA PHE A 112 27.76 14.59 15.35
C PHE A 112 27.02 13.55 14.49
N LEU A 113 27.11 13.64 13.16
CA LEU A 113 26.54 12.65 12.22
C LEU A 113 27.08 11.25 12.49
N GLY A 114 28.37 11.11 12.81
CA GLY A 114 28.99 9.84 13.14
C GLY A 114 28.34 9.16 14.34
N ILE A 115 28.00 9.94 15.38
CA ILE A 115 27.26 9.45 16.55
C ILE A 115 25.85 9.00 16.16
N LEU A 116 25.14 9.75 15.29
CA LEU A 116 23.79 9.38 14.83
C LEU A 116 23.80 8.07 14.05
N ILE A 117 24.74 7.97 13.10
CA ILE A 117 24.91 6.78 12.26
C ILE A 117 25.28 5.58 13.12
N LEU A 118 26.13 5.76 14.13
CA LEU A 118 26.48 4.68 15.07
C LEU A 118 25.27 4.22 15.89
N GLY A 119 24.45 5.16 16.38
CA GLY A 119 23.20 4.84 17.07
C GLY A 119 22.23 4.06 16.17
N LEU A 120 22.04 4.51 14.92
CA LEU A 120 21.21 3.82 13.95
C LEU A 120 21.76 2.44 13.60
N ALA A 121 23.07 2.31 13.40
CA ALA A 121 23.74 1.05 13.13
C ALA A 121 23.59 0.06 14.30
N TYR A 122 23.66 0.54 15.55
CA TYR A 122 23.42 -0.28 16.73
C TYR A 122 21.99 -0.84 16.76
N VAL A 123 20.99 0.02 16.58
CA VAL A 123 19.57 -0.40 16.57
C VAL A 123 19.29 -1.36 15.40
N TRP A 124 19.90 -1.13 14.25
CA TRP A 124 19.79 -2.02 13.10
C TRP A 124 20.45 -3.37 13.38
N ALA A 125 21.68 -3.40 13.89
CA ALA A 125 22.38 -4.64 14.21
C ALA A 125 21.63 -5.48 15.26
N LYS A 126 20.95 -4.83 16.21
CA LYS A 126 20.09 -5.49 17.19
C LYS A 126 18.79 -6.05 16.59
N GLY A 127 18.42 -5.61 15.38
CA GLY A 127 17.23 -6.10 14.67
C GLY A 127 15.92 -5.49 15.14
N ASP A 128 15.98 -4.40 15.90
CA ASP A 128 14.79 -3.68 16.40
C ASP A 128 13.98 -3.05 15.23
N LEU A 129 14.63 -2.86 14.07
CA LEU A 129 14.01 -2.41 12.82
C LEU A 129 13.40 -3.55 11.97
N ASN A 130 13.63 -4.82 12.33
CA ASN A 130 13.12 -5.93 11.53
C ASN A 130 11.60 -6.04 11.67
N TRP A 131 10.92 -6.26 10.56
CA TRP A 131 9.48 -6.51 10.56
C TRP A 131 9.16 -7.98 10.87
N ILE A 132 8.07 -8.23 11.60
CA ILE A 132 7.55 -9.59 11.80
C ILE A 132 6.85 -10.01 10.51
N LYS A 133 7.44 -10.98 9.81
CA LYS A 133 6.74 -11.68 8.73
C LYS A 133 5.93 -12.82 9.38
N PRO A 134 4.62 -12.93 9.13
CA PRO A 134 3.88 -14.11 9.52
C PRO A 134 4.50 -15.30 8.78
N ASP A 135 4.82 -16.38 9.49
CA ASP A 135 5.13 -17.66 8.86
C ASP A 135 3.79 -18.38 8.63
N PRO A 136 3.25 -18.39 7.40
CA PRO A 136 1.97 -19.03 7.15
C PRO A 136 2.14 -20.54 7.35
N ILE A 137 1.43 -21.09 8.34
CA ILE A 137 1.31 -22.54 8.49
C ILE A 137 0.56 -23.04 7.25
N ARG A 138 1.28 -23.72 6.35
CA ARG A 138 0.66 -24.30 5.16
C ARG A 138 -0.22 -25.47 5.61
N PRO A 139 -1.54 -25.49 5.29
CA PRO A 139 -2.38 -26.62 5.61
C PRO A 139 -1.87 -27.85 4.86
N VAL A 140 -1.59 -28.93 5.60
CA VAL A 140 -1.23 -30.21 4.99
C VAL A 140 -2.50 -30.95 4.59
N SER A 141 -2.69 -31.15 3.29
CA SER A 141 -3.79 -31.99 2.80
C SER A 141 -3.41 -33.46 2.95
N GLY A 142 -4.32 -34.31 3.46
CA GLY A 142 -4.13 -35.78 3.50
C GLY A 142 -4.23 -36.44 2.12
N THR A 143 -3.79 -35.76 1.06
CA THR A 143 -3.81 -36.27 -0.31
C THR A 143 -2.46 -36.92 -0.65
N ASN A 144 -2.47 -37.89 -1.56
CA ASN A 144 -1.25 -38.52 -2.08
C ASN A 144 -0.46 -37.61 -3.05
N ILE A 145 -0.83 -36.33 -3.17
CA ILE A 145 -0.21 -35.39 -4.09
C ILE A 145 0.95 -34.71 -3.35
N PRO A 146 2.21 -34.84 -3.82
CA PRO A 146 3.35 -34.24 -3.14
C PRO A 146 3.30 -32.71 -3.24
N THR A 147 3.68 -32.02 -2.16
CA THR A 147 3.67 -30.56 -2.06
C THR A 147 4.48 -29.88 -3.17
N SER A 148 5.57 -30.53 -3.60
CA SER A 148 6.43 -30.05 -4.69
C SER A 148 5.72 -29.92 -6.04
N LEU A 149 4.61 -30.63 -6.25
CA LEU A 149 3.81 -30.51 -7.46
C LEU A 149 3.02 -29.20 -7.47
N TYR A 150 2.53 -28.76 -6.31
CA TYR A 150 1.90 -27.44 -6.17
C TYR A 150 2.92 -26.31 -6.32
N ASP A 151 4.13 -26.46 -5.75
CA ASP A 151 5.17 -25.44 -5.91
C ASP A 151 5.55 -25.27 -7.40
N LYS A 152 5.70 -26.37 -8.15
CA LYS A 152 5.90 -26.34 -9.61
C LYS A 152 4.75 -25.70 -10.37
N LEU A 153 3.51 -26.05 -10.03
CA LEU A 153 2.33 -25.44 -10.66
C LEU A 153 2.25 -23.95 -10.37
N ASN A 154 2.56 -23.50 -9.15
CA ASN A 154 2.59 -22.08 -8.82
C ASN A 154 3.69 -21.35 -9.59
N GLU A 155 4.87 -21.95 -9.76
CA GLU A 155 5.94 -21.41 -10.61
C GLU A 155 5.48 -21.29 -12.08
N GLU A 156 4.88 -22.35 -12.64
CA GLU A 156 4.37 -22.36 -14.02
C GLU A 156 3.20 -21.37 -14.23
N GLN A 157 2.30 -21.27 -13.25
CA GLN A 157 1.13 -20.38 -13.29
C GLN A 157 1.46 -18.94 -12.92
N SER A 158 2.54 -18.68 -12.19
CA SER A 158 2.97 -17.29 -11.90
C SER A 158 3.34 -16.52 -13.17
N ALA A 159 3.76 -17.24 -14.21
CA ALA A 159 4.00 -16.69 -15.55
C ALA A 159 2.73 -16.60 -16.42
N TYR A 160 1.57 -17.01 -15.90
CA TYR A 160 0.32 -16.98 -16.64
C TYR A 160 -0.14 -15.54 -16.88
N GLN A 161 0.00 -15.09 -18.13
CA GLN A 161 -0.60 -13.85 -18.59
C GLN A 161 -2.12 -14.03 -18.66
N VAL A 162 -2.85 -13.29 -17.82
CA VAL A 162 -4.31 -13.30 -17.80
C VAL A 162 -4.81 -12.98 -19.21
N LYS A 163 -5.47 -13.94 -19.85
CA LYS A 163 -6.10 -13.70 -21.14
C LYS A 163 -7.14 -12.60 -20.96
N ALA A 164 -7.03 -11.54 -21.75
CA ALA A 164 -8.04 -10.49 -21.76
C ALA A 164 -9.40 -11.13 -22.03
N PHE A 165 -10.37 -10.85 -21.15
CA PHE A 165 -11.74 -11.31 -21.34
C PHE A 165 -12.34 -10.54 -22.52
N THR A 166 -12.27 -11.15 -23.71
CA THR A 166 -12.93 -10.64 -24.91
C THR A 166 -14.23 -11.41 -25.08
N VAL A 167 -15.36 -10.73 -24.85
CA VAL A 167 -16.66 -11.25 -25.27
C VAL A 167 -16.67 -11.21 -26.79
N ASP A 168 -16.52 -12.36 -27.43
CA ASP A 168 -16.65 -12.46 -28.87
C ASP A 168 -18.15 -12.39 -29.25
N LEU A 169 -18.66 -11.16 -29.28
CA LEU A 169 -20.02 -10.80 -29.65
C LEU A 169 -20.38 -11.23 -31.09
N SER A 170 -19.40 -11.67 -31.89
CA SER A 170 -19.62 -12.14 -33.26
C SER A 170 -20.25 -13.54 -33.31
N SER A 171 -20.02 -14.38 -32.28
CA SER A 171 -20.64 -15.71 -32.18
C SER A 171 -22.16 -15.63 -31.99
N THR A 172 -22.65 -14.61 -31.28
CA THR A 172 -24.09 -14.39 -31.07
C THR A 172 -24.81 -13.89 -32.33
N GLN A 173 -24.10 -13.18 -33.23
CA GLN A 173 -24.68 -12.71 -34.49
C GLN A 173 -24.62 -13.77 -35.61
N GLN A 174 -23.64 -14.67 -35.61
CA GLN A 174 -23.59 -15.78 -36.57
C GLN A 174 -24.59 -16.90 -36.22
N GLU A 175 -24.89 -17.14 -34.94
CA GLU A 175 -25.92 -18.11 -34.53
C GLU A 175 -27.35 -17.62 -34.82
N GLN A 176 -27.61 -16.31 -34.75
CA GLN A 176 -28.91 -15.74 -35.12
C GLN A 176 -29.11 -15.61 -36.64
N ALA A 177 -28.04 -15.45 -37.42
CA ALA A 177 -28.14 -15.44 -38.89
C ALA A 177 -28.23 -16.86 -39.49
N ALA A 178 -27.59 -17.87 -38.88
CA ALA A 178 -27.66 -19.26 -39.35
C ALA A 178 -28.95 -19.99 -38.97
N ALA A 179 -29.63 -19.58 -37.89
CA ALA A 179 -30.90 -20.18 -37.46
C ALA A 179 -32.08 -19.95 -38.43
N THR A 180 -31.93 -19.09 -39.44
CA THR A 180 -32.97 -18.87 -40.45
C THR A 180 -32.76 -19.69 -41.74
N ALA A 181 -31.61 -20.35 -41.93
CA ALA A 181 -31.27 -20.93 -43.25
C ALA A 181 -31.01 -22.44 -43.31
N THR A 182 -31.08 -23.22 -42.22
CA THR A 182 -30.79 -24.66 -42.33
C THR A 182 -31.56 -25.53 -41.34
N ALA A 183 -32.88 -25.63 -41.54
CA ALA A 183 -33.59 -26.85 -41.18
C ALA A 183 -33.15 -27.94 -42.18
N THR A 184 -32.20 -28.79 -41.78
CA THR A 184 -31.89 -30.17 -42.24
C THR A 184 -30.38 -30.42 -42.18
N ALA A 185 -29.81 -30.56 -40.97
CA ALA A 185 -28.56 -31.29 -40.75
C ALA A 185 -28.42 -31.58 -39.24
N ALA A 186 -28.11 -32.83 -38.91
CA ALA A 186 -27.94 -33.26 -37.52
C ALA A 186 -26.81 -32.46 -36.82
N PRO A 187 -26.97 -32.13 -35.52
CA PRO A 187 -26.00 -31.32 -34.79
C PRO A 187 -24.64 -32.03 -34.69
N PRO A 188 -23.51 -31.31 -34.81
CA PRO A 188 -22.19 -31.90 -34.63
C PRO A 188 -22.02 -32.40 -33.18
N PRO A 189 -21.34 -33.54 -32.97
CA PRO A 189 -21.24 -34.13 -31.64
C PRO A 189 -20.44 -33.22 -30.70
N ILE A 190 -21.10 -32.81 -29.61
CA ILE A 190 -20.48 -32.10 -28.49
C ILE A 190 -19.34 -32.97 -27.96
N ARG A 191 -18.09 -32.50 -28.14
CA ARG A 191 -16.92 -33.14 -27.53
C ARG A 191 -17.03 -33.01 -26.02
N LYS A 192 -17.34 -34.12 -25.35
CA LYS A 192 -17.35 -34.18 -23.89
C LYS A 192 -15.97 -33.82 -23.36
N PRO A 193 -15.87 -33.08 -22.23
CA PRO A 193 -14.60 -32.83 -21.60
C PRO A 193 -13.90 -34.16 -21.30
N MET A 194 -12.61 -34.25 -21.64
CA MET A 194 -11.80 -35.47 -21.52
C MET A 194 -11.63 -35.95 -20.06
N PHE A 195 -11.93 -35.07 -19.10
CA PHE A 195 -11.84 -35.37 -17.68
C PHE A 195 -13.22 -35.36 -17.03
N LYS A 196 -13.62 -36.50 -16.47
CA LYS A 196 -14.83 -36.67 -15.66
C LYS A 196 -14.37 -37.05 -14.25
N PRO A 197 -14.30 -36.09 -13.29
CA PRO A 197 -13.89 -36.44 -11.94
C PRO A 197 -14.96 -37.35 -11.32
N THR A 198 -14.57 -38.58 -11.00
CA THR A 198 -15.42 -39.53 -10.27
C THR A 198 -15.18 -39.33 -8.79
N PHE A 199 -16.05 -38.57 -8.13
CA PHE A 199 -16.06 -38.49 -6.68
C PHE A 199 -16.64 -39.79 -6.12
N LYS A 200 -15.79 -40.63 -5.52
CA LYS A 200 -16.29 -41.72 -4.65
C LYS A 200 -16.87 -41.06 -3.41
N LYS A 201 -18.16 -41.25 -3.17
CA LYS A 201 -18.77 -40.88 -1.89
C LYS A 201 -17.99 -41.60 -0.77
N PRO A 202 -17.63 -40.93 0.33
CA PRO A 202 -17.15 -41.64 1.51
C PRO A 202 -18.23 -42.64 1.91
N GLY A 203 -17.83 -43.91 2.10
CA GLY A 203 -18.73 -44.92 2.65
C GLY A 203 -19.18 -44.45 4.02
N ASN A 204 -20.48 -44.56 4.28
CA ASN A 204 -20.99 -44.45 5.64
C ASN A 204 -20.48 -45.67 6.41
N GLU A 205 -19.46 -45.47 7.24
CA GLU A 205 -19.27 -46.23 8.48
C GLU A 205 -19.92 -45.45 9.63
#